data_AF-A0A5E6P9R9-F1
#
_entry.id   AF-A0A5E6P9R9-F1
#
_cell.length_a   1.000
_cell.length_b   1.000
_cell.length_c   1.000
_cell.angle_alpha   90.00
_cell.angle_beta   90.00
_cell.angle_gamma   90.00
#
_symmetry.space_group_name_H-M   'P 1'
#
loop_
_entity.id
_entity.type
_entity.pdbx_description
1 polymer ?
#
loop_
_entity_poly.entity_id
_entity_poly.type
_entity_poly.pdbx_seq_one_letter_code
_entity_poly.pdbx_strand_id
1 'polypeptide(L)'
;MNAMTPNAVPRNTGFTRSLAVQQHLLSFSANMMTQIQPQDGFLTARFVGEFSAGKTRLLAELFGDQIPPALFPVSSLERQTRLPLEITYGDSPALTLIQREHDYSSAETLEAFAHFPERHELAHLDPMQHRLRLTINEPRLILPDGDGYSADKSPKRLFLIDTPGWNSGDDEIAELSAASLMTGYHNLAVIYVCQAARLDGATNADHLRDFMSALVDADFFDQAKLLMVITACPDKDAAHLKQRAQDLAYRIWSELDGEANTLKLDVFCVDFQDLPTRDLHRFRDRFWDCLLAPLKHATTPVNTNPWAAALKRWPADWDISPQLLESAQLLERGKNLLDRARVREEFVEGMNMYRLMGLKPAELREKVLKSWLRQLACDIATLKNWTVPCLATGHPLEQWWLHYWQVELEQLISPVRNFFATAQRTINRLTPDIEDLQLHLTQQLAAQHDVATATLTGSFACLVQSMPALCHEPAVENRVATLLSLSLLQSRYEDYYFQHRAEFAAGT
;
A
#
# COMPACT_ATOMS: atom_id res chain seq x y z
N MET A 1 -48.87 -43.72 8.10
CA MET A 1 -47.90 -43.82 7.00
C MET A 1 -47.79 -42.44 6.37
N ASN A 2 -46.88 -41.62 6.88
CA ASN A 2 -46.58 -40.30 6.33
C ASN A 2 -45.40 -40.47 5.37
N ALA A 3 -45.64 -40.24 4.07
CA ALA A 3 -44.57 -40.18 3.09
C ALA A 3 -43.80 -38.87 3.29
N MET A 4 -42.55 -39.00 3.72
CA MET A 4 -41.56 -37.93 3.72
C MET A 4 -41.30 -37.50 2.27
N THR A 5 -41.59 -36.25 1.94
CA THR A 5 -41.06 -35.60 0.75
C THR A 5 -39.54 -35.40 0.90
N PRO A 6 -38.73 -35.67 -0.13
CA PRO A 6 -37.28 -35.60 -0.03
C PRO A 6 -36.82 -34.16 0.20
N ASN A 7 -35.86 -33.99 1.11
CA ASN A 7 -35.10 -32.78 1.33
C ASN A 7 -34.64 -32.18 -0.01
N ALA A 8 -35.15 -30.98 -0.31
CA ALA A 8 -34.57 -30.13 -1.34
C ALA A 8 -33.14 -29.79 -0.90
N VAL A 9 -32.17 -30.38 -1.60
CA VAL A 9 -30.77 -29.93 -1.58
C VAL A 9 -30.79 -28.42 -1.86
N PRO A 10 -30.14 -27.57 -1.03
CA PRO A 10 -30.05 -26.16 -1.36
C PRO A 10 -29.30 -26.06 -2.69
N ARG A 11 -30.00 -25.58 -3.73
CA ARG A 11 -29.36 -25.29 -5.01
C ARG A 11 -28.27 -24.28 -4.72
N ASN A 12 -27.02 -24.67 -4.98
CA ASN A 12 -25.87 -23.78 -5.01
C ASN A 12 -26.17 -22.74 -6.11
N THR A 13 -26.75 -21.61 -5.71
CA THR A 13 -27.42 -20.65 -6.58
C THR A 13 -26.43 -19.52 -6.83
N GLY A 14 -25.97 -19.41 -8.07
CA GLY A 14 -24.73 -18.72 -8.41
C GLY A 14 -24.81 -17.20 -8.30
N PHE A 15 -24.21 -16.65 -7.24
CA PHE A 15 -23.79 -15.25 -7.12
C PHE A 15 -22.61 -14.95 -8.07
N THR A 16 -22.80 -15.20 -9.36
CA THR A 16 -21.69 -15.24 -10.32
C THR A 16 -21.08 -13.86 -10.58
N ARG A 17 -21.88 -12.78 -10.62
CA ARG A 17 -21.37 -11.43 -10.85
C ARG A 17 -20.62 -10.90 -9.62
N SER A 18 -21.23 -10.99 -8.44
CA SER A 18 -20.58 -10.51 -7.22
C SER A 18 -19.36 -11.34 -6.84
N LEU A 19 -19.34 -12.65 -7.13
CA LEU A 19 -18.15 -13.48 -6.95
C LEU A 19 -17.00 -13.06 -7.87
N ALA A 20 -17.28 -12.77 -9.15
CA ALA A 20 -16.26 -12.30 -10.09
C ALA A 20 -15.67 -10.95 -9.64
N VAL A 21 -16.52 -9.99 -9.25
CA VAL A 21 -16.05 -8.71 -8.70
C VAL A 21 -15.21 -8.94 -7.44
N GLN A 22 -15.68 -9.78 -6.51
CA GLN A 22 -14.92 -10.11 -5.30
C GLN A 22 -13.54 -10.73 -5.61
N GLN A 23 -13.43 -11.59 -6.62
CA GLN A 23 -12.15 -12.16 -7.05
C GLN A 23 -11.19 -11.07 -7.55
N HIS A 24 -11.66 -10.14 -8.37
CA HIS A 24 -10.84 -9.02 -8.84
C HIS A 24 -10.40 -8.09 -7.69
N LEU A 25 -11.28 -7.87 -6.70
CA LEU A 25 -10.93 -7.11 -5.48
C LEU A 25 -9.85 -7.81 -4.65
N LEU A 26 -9.92 -9.14 -4.53
CA LEU A 26 -8.90 -9.93 -3.83
C LEU A 26 -7.57 -9.91 -4.59
N SER A 27 -7.59 -10.02 -5.91
CA SER A 27 -6.38 -9.89 -6.75
C SER A 27 -5.76 -8.50 -6.64
N PHE A 28 -6.58 -7.45 -6.65
CA PHE A 28 -6.12 -6.08 -6.41
C PHE A 28 -5.46 -5.95 -5.04
N SER A 29 -6.11 -6.44 -3.98
CA SER A 29 -5.55 -6.45 -2.62
C SER A 29 -4.21 -7.19 -2.55
N ALA A 30 -4.12 -8.37 -3.16
CA ALA A 30 -2.89 -9.16 -3.20
C ALA A 30 -1.76 -8.45 -3.97
N ASN A 31 -2.06 -7.85 -5.13
CA ASN A 31 -1.09 -7.09 -5.92
C ASN A 31 -0.60 -5.84 -5.19
N MET A 32 -1.51 -5.15 -4.48
CA MET A 32 -1.13 -4.03 -3.63
C MET A 32 -0.23 -4.51 -2.50
N MET A 33 -0.50 -5.67 -1.88
CA MET A 33 0.37 -6.22 -0.82
C MET A 33 1.76 -6.64 -1.33
N THR A 34 1.87 -7.19 -2.54
CA THR A 34 3.16 -7.66 -3.10
C THR A 34 4.02 -6.53 -3.67
N GLN A 35 3.43 -5.44 -4.18
CA GLN A 35 4.19 -4.27 -4.68
C GLN A 35 4.80 -3.40 -3.57
N ILE A 36 4.48 -3.66 -2.29
CA ILE A 36 4.87 -2.80 -1.15
C ILE A 36 5.78 -3.54 -0.16
N GLN A 37 6.35 -4.69 -0.49
CA GLN A 37 7.39 -5.21 0.39
C GLN A 37 8.53 -4.20 0.44
N PRO A 38 8.83 -3.61 1.61
CA PRO A 38 9.87 -2.61 1.70
C PRO A 38 11.18 -3.26 1.29
N GLN A 39 11.90 -2.62 0.39
CA GLN A 39 13.20 -3.10 -0.05
C GLN A 39 14.22 -2.93 1.06
N ASP A 40 15.32 -3.66 1.02
CA ASP A 40 16.42 -3.42 1.94
C ASP A 40 16.93 -1.98 1.75
N GLY A 41 16.95 -1.21 2.86
CA GLY A 41 17.58 0.11 2.90
C GLY A 41 19.04 0.03 3.31
N PHE A 42 19.68 1.20 3.31
CA PHE A 42 21.07 1.33 3.76
C PHE A 42 21.21 1.92 5.16
N LEU A 43 20.12 2.47 5.72
CA LEU A 43 20.14 3.10 7.04
C LEU A 43 20.20 2.03 8.14
N THR A 44 21.16 2.18 9.05
CA THR A 44 21.46 1.22 10.10
C THR A 44 21.49 1.85 11.49
N ALA A 45 21.19 1.09 12.53
CA ALA A 45 21.52 1.43 13.91
C ALA A 45 22.21 0.25 14.59
N ARG A 46 23.35 0.49 15.23
CA ARG A 46 24.24 -0.59 15.74
C ARG A 46 24.21 -0.70 17.25
N PHE A 47 24.02 -1.91 17.77
CA PHE A 47 24.17 -2.24 19.17
C PHE A 47 25.60 -2.71 19.40
N VAL A 48 26.36 -1.93 20.17
CA VAL A 48 27.76 -2.19 20.49
C VAL A 48 27.93 -2.22 22.00
N GLY A 49 28.88 -2.99 22.51
CA GLY A 49 29.02 -3.21 23.94
C GLY A 49 29.90 -4.41 24.25
N GLU A 50 30.47 -4.43 25.45
CA GLU A 50 31.28 -5.55 25.92
C GLU A 50 30.50 -6.88 25.91
N PHE A 51 31.23 -8.00 25.84
CA PHE A 51 30.65 -9.29 26.19
C PHE A 51 29.97 -9.24 27.58
N SER A 52 28.75 -9.80 27.64
CA SER A 52 27.87 -9.76 28.81
C SER A 52 27.42 -8.36 29.29
N ALA A 53 27.56 -7.30 28.47
CA ALA A 53 26.98 -5.99 28.79
C ALA A 53 25.43 -5.95 28.76
N GLY A 54 24.78 -7.01 28.26
CA GLY A 54 23.32 -7.13 28.21
C GLY A 54 22.67 -6.71 26.88
N LYS A 55 23.42 -6.65 25.77
CA LYS A 55 22.89 -6.33 24.42
C LYS A 55 21.73 -7.23 24.00
N THR A 56 21.93 -8.54 24.06
CA THR A 56 20.91 -9.53 23.72
C THR A 56 19.67 -9.41 24.60
N ARG A 57 19.85 -9.15 25.91
CA ARG A 57 18.73 -8.92 26.83
C ARG A 57 17.96 -7.64 26.47
N LEU A 58 18.67 -6.56 26.15
CA LEU A 58 18.08 -5.32 25.68
C LEU A 58 17.24 -5.56 24.41
N LEU A 59 17.77 -6.27 23.41
CA LEU A 59 17.05 -6.58 22.17
C LEU A 59 15.81 -7.45 22.42
N ALA A 60 15.94 -8.51 23.23
CA ALA A 60 14.80 -9.33 23.64
C ALA A 60 13.71 -8.47 24.30
N GLU A 61 14.11 -7.56 25.19
CA GLU A 61 13.19 -6.68 25.88
C GLU A 61 12.63 -5.58 24.96
N LEU A 62 13.31 -5.15 23.90
CA LEU A 62 12.79 -4.17 22.95
C LEU A 62 11.67 -4.74 22.06
N PHE A 63 11.82 -5.98 21.62
CA PHE A 63 10.89 -6.63 20.69
C PHE A 63 9.84 -7.52 21.39
N GLY A 64 10.11 -7.97 22.62
CA GLY A 64 9.18 -8.78 23.42
C GLY A 64 8.79 -10.07 22.70
N ASP A 65 7.49 -10.37 22.68
CA ASP A 65 6.94 -11.61 22.13
C ASP A 65 6.96 -11.69 20.59
N GLN A 66 7.44 -10.63 19.90
CA GLN A 66 7.52 -10.64 18.43
C GLN A 66 8.61 -11.58 17.89
N ILE A 67 9.64 -11.87 18.69
CA ILE A 67 10.70 -12.82 18.32
C ILE A 67 10.37 -14.18 18.94
N PRO A 68 10.16 -15.24 18.14
CA PRO A 68 10.01 -16.58 18.67
C PRO A 68 11.25 -16.99 19.48
N PRO A 69 11.11 -17.59 20.68
CA PRO A 69 12.24 -17.97 21.52
C PRO A 69 13.27 -18.87 20.83
N ALA A 70 12.83 -19.70 19.88
CA ALA A 70 13.70 -20.57 19.10
C ALA A 70 14.65 -19.79 18.17
N LEU A 71 14.26 -18.61 17.68
CA LEU A 71 14.98 -17.85 16.66
C LEU A 71 15.89 -16.76 17.25
N PHE A 72 16.03 -16.71 18.57
CA PHE A 72 16.83 -15.70 19.26
C PHE A 72 17.88 -16.36 20.15
N PRO A 73 19.03 -15.71 20.41
CA PRO A 73 20.06 -16.29 21.26
C PRO A 73 19.52 -16.55 22.67
N VAL A 74 19.82 -17.73 23.20
CA VAL A 74 19.17 -18.27 24.41
C VAL A 74 19.74 -17.65 25.70
N SER A 75 20.97 -17.13 25.66
CA SER A 75 21.65 -16.64 26.87
C SER A 75 22.70 -15.57 26.61
N SER A 76 22.71 -14.51 27.45
CA SER A 76 23.77 -13.49 27.49
C SER A 76 25.08 -13.96 28.17
N LEU A 77 25.09 -15.19 28.68
CA LEU A 77 26.22 -15.80 29.39
C LEU A 77 27.02 -16.77 28.51
N GLU A 78 26.45 -17.23 27.40
CA GLU A 78 27.12 -18.12 26.45
C GLU A 78 27.60 -17.32 25.24
N ARG A 79 28.80 -17.62 24.75
CA ARG A 79 29.40 -16.98 23.56
C ARG A 79 28.69 -17.46 22.29
N GLN A 80 27.47 -17.00 22.02
CA GLN A 80 26.66 -17.46 20.88
C GLN A 80 26.73 -16.51 19.67
N THR A 81 27.00 -15.20 19.86
CA THR A 81 27.05 -14.19 18.79
C THR A 81 28.43 -14.08 18.12
N ARG A 82 28.79 -15.08 17.30
CA ARG A 82 29.99 -15.01 16.44
C ARG A 82 29.79 -14.11 15.22
N LEU A 83 28.62 -14.19 14.60
CA LEU A 83 28.26 -13.38 13.43
C LEU A 83 27.40 -12.17 13.87
N PRO A 84 27.49 -11.02 13.18
CA PRO A 84 26.55 -9.92 13.36
C PRO A 84 25.11 -10.38 13.10
N LEU A 85 24.16 -9.91 13.90
CA LEU A 85 22.73 -10.18 13.74
C LEU A 85 22.02 -8.92 13.23
N GLU A 86 21.58 -8.95 11.97
CA GLU A 86 20.72 -7.94 11.36
C GLU A 86 19.25 -8.23 11.70
N ILE A 87 18.60 -7.31 12.41
CA ILE A 87 17.16 -7.36 12.71
C ILE A 87 16.44 -6.33 11.84
N THR A 88 15.44 -6.78 11.09
CA THR A 88 14.71 -5.97 10.11
C THR A 88 13.24 -6.35 10.04
N TYR A 89 12.43 -5.54 9.35
CA TYR A 89 11.03 -5.87 9.05
C TYR A 89 10.90 -7.10 8.14
N GLY A 90 9.94 -7.96 8.44
CA GLY A 90 9.34 -8.93 7.52
C GLY A 90 7.96 -9.40 7.99
N ASP A 91 7.17 -9.94 7.06
CA ASP A 91 5.78 -10.32 7.32
C ASP A 91 5.65 -11.41 8.40
N SER A 92 6.67 -12.25 8.52
CA SER A 92 6.76 -13.31 9.53
C SER A 92 8.17 -13.40 10.13
N PRO A 93 8.30 -13.80 11.41
CA PRO A 93 9.60 -14.07 11.99
C PRO A 93 10.36 -15.17 11.25
N ALA A 94 11.59 -14.89 10.83
CA ALA A 94 12.46 -15.87 10.18
C ALA A 94 13.93 -15.54 10.42
N LEU A 95 14.75 -16.57 10.66
CA LEU A 95 16.19 -16.45 10.82
C LEU A 95 16.89 -17.06 9.60
N THR A 96 17.81 -16.32 9.00
CA THR A 96 18.53 -16.73 7.79
C THR A 96 20.02 -16.42 7.89
N LEU A 97 20.85 -17.26 7.28
CA LEU A 97 22.23 -16.93 6.97
C LEU A 97 22.25 -16.14 5.67
N ILE A 98 22.93 -15.00 5.68
CA ILE A 98 23.15 -14.18 4.49
C ILE A 98 24.64 -13.99 4.23
N GLN A 99 24.99 -13.86 2.95
CA GLN A 99 26.27 -13.33 2.51
C GLN A 99 26.11 -11.84 2.20
N ARG A 100 26.90 -11.00 2.88
CA ARG A 100 26.91 -9.55 2.73
C ARG A 100 28.23 -8.97 3.28
N GLU A 101 29.01 -8.38 2.38
CA GLU A 101 30.31 -7.76 2.73
C GLU A 101 30.15 -6.40 3.42
N HIS A 102 29.26 -5.55 2.88
CA HIS A 102 29.03 -4.20 3.41
C HIS A 102 27.53 -3.89 3.53
N ASP A 103 27.19 -2.90 4.35
CA ASP A 103 25.79 -2.51 4.60
C ASP A 103 25.10 -1.94 3.35
N TYR A 104 25.84 -1.52 2.33
CA TYR A 104 25.30 -1.09 1.04
C TYR A 104 25.31 -2.20 -0.02
N SER A 105 25.93 -3.34 0.26
CA SER A 105 25.92 -4.49 -0.63
C SER A 105 24.57 -5.20 -0.57
N SER A 106 24.15 -5.77 -1.70
CA SER A 106 23.02 -6.69 -1.75
C SER A 106 23.30 -7.90 -0.87
N ALA A 107 22.30 -8.33 -0.10
CA ALA A 107 22.38 -9.55 0.69
C ALA A 107 21.90 -10.76 -0.15
N GLU A 108 22.69 -11.83 -0.16
CA GLU A 108 22.29 -13.11 -0.73
C GLU A 108 21.92 -14.08 0.40
N THR A 109 20.71 -14.63 0.36
CA THR A 109 20.27 -15.63 1.34
C THR A 109 20.87 -16.99 1.02
N LEU A 110 21.65 -17.54 1.95
CA LEU A 110 22.33 -18.82 1.80
C LEU A 110 21.52 -19.97 2.42
N GLU A 111 21.01 -19.77 3.64
CA GLU A 111 20.37 -20.82 4.43
C GLU A 111 19.29 -20.23 5.35
N ALA A 112 18.26 -21.01 5.66
CA ALA A 112 17.23 -20.66 6.64
C ALA A 112 17.33 -21.56 7.86
N PHE A 113 17.23 -20.98 9.05
CA PHE A 113 17.33 -21.69 10.31
C PHE A 113 15.97 -21.84 10.99
N ALA A 114 15.71 -23.02 11.54
CA ALA A 114 14.55 -23.28 12.39
C ALA A 114 14.79 -22.87 13.86
N HIS A 115 16.05 -22.77 14.28
CA HIS A 115 16.49 -22.39 15.62
C HIS A 115 17.74 -21.52 15.53
N PHE A 116 18.04 -20.72 16.54
CA PHE A 116 19.27 -19.93 16.58
C PHE A 116 20.49 -20.86 16.60
N PRO A 117 21.41 -20.75 15.62
CA PRO A 117 22.51 -21.69 15.47
C PRO A 117 23.52 -21.59 16.62
N GLU A 118 24.10 -22.72 17.02
CA GLU A 118 25.17 -22.72 18.02
C GLU A 118 26.49 -22.19 17.44
N ARG A 119 27.39 -21.72 18.31
CA ARG A 119 28.68 -21.12 17.90
C ARG A 119 29.52 -22.03 16.99
N HIS A 120 29.49 -23.34 17.26
CA HIS A 120 30.29 -24.33 16.55
C HIS A 120 29.77 -24.58 15.12
N GLU A 121 28.46 -24.43 14.90
CA GLU A 121 27.83 -24.55 13.58
C GLU A 121 28.29 -23.41 12.66
N LEU A 122 28.53 -22.22 13.23
CA LEU A 122 29.00 -21.04 12.50
C LEU A 122 30.53 -20.95 12.37
N ALA A 123 31.28 -21.92 12.90
CA ALA A 123 32.73 -21.79 13.07
C ALA A 123 33.53 -21.72 11.76
N HIS A 124 32.94 -22.18 10.66
CA HIS A 124 33.54 -22.22 9.33
C HIS A 124 33.25 -20.95 8.49
N LEU A 125 32.35 -20.09 8.97
CA LEU A 125 31.91 -18.90 8.25
C LEU A 125 32.83 -17.71 8.56
N ASP A 126 33.08 -16.90 7.53
CA ASP A 126 33.81 -15.63 7.64
C ASP A 126 32.87 -14.52 8.15
N PRO A 127 33.08 -14.00 9.36
CA PRO A 127 32.24 -12.95 9.92
C PRO A 127 32.25 -11.62 9.14
N MET A 128 33.27 -11.36 8.31
CA MET A 128 33.33 -10.16 7.45
C MET A 128 32.43 -10.26 6.23
N GLN A 129 32.07 -11.47 5.82
CA GLN A 129 31.24 -11.72 4.64
C GLN A 129 29.88 -12.33 4.98
N HIS A 130 29.70 -12.85 6.19
CA HIS A 130 28.50 -13.57 6.60
C HIS A 130 27.84 -12.93 7.81
N ARG A 131 26.52 -12.87 7.77
CA ARG A 131 25.69 -12.31 8.83
C ARG A 131 24.46 -13.18 9.05
N LEU A 132 23.90 -13.13 10.24
CA LEU A 132 22.56 -13.64 10.49
C LEU A 132 21.56 -12.53 10.25
N ARG A 133 20.43 -12.84 9.61
CA ARG A 133 19.31 -11.92 9.44
C ARG A 133 18.05 -12.49 10.06
N LEU A 134 17.51 -11.74 11.02
CA LEU A 134 16.24 -12.00 11.68
C LEU A 134 15.20 -11.00 11.18
N THR A 135 14.22 -11.47 10.43
CA THR A 135 13.03 -10.67 10.09
C THR A 135 12.01 -10.78 11.22
N ILE A 136 11.28 -9.70 11.51
CA ILE A 136 10.14 -9.67 12.44
C ILE A 136 9.08 -8.69 11.97
N ASN A 137 7.83 -8.89 12.42
CA ASN A 137 6.73 -8.00 12.11
C ASN A 137 6.71 -6.78 13.04
N GLU A 138 7.73 -5.94 12.91
CA GLU A 138 7.88 -4.68 13.64
C GLU A 138 7.75 -3.48 12.68
N PRO A 139 6.59 -2.80 12.62
CA PRO A 139 6.35 -1.70 11.69
C PRO A 139 7.31 -0.51 11.85
N ARG A 140 7.90 -0.32 13.05
CA ARG A 140 8.90 0.73 13.30
C ARG A 140 10.21 0.52 12.53
N LEU A 141 10.43 -0.67 11.98
CA LEU A 141 11.57 -0.99 11.11
C LEU A 141 11.30 -0.68 9.63
N ILE A 142 10.17 -0.04 9.30
CA ILE A 142 9.87 0.45 7.96
C ILE A 142 10.09 1.96 7.91
N LEU A 143 10.89 2.40 6.94
CA LEU A 143 11.11 3.80 6.59
C LEU A 143 10.17 4.15 5.43
N PRO A 144 8.99 4.77 5.70
CA PRO A 144 7.92 4.89 4.71
C PRO A 144 8.29 5.82 3.55
N ASP A 145 9.11 6.84 3.79
CA ASP A 145 9.50 7.84 2.79
C ASP A 145 10.91 7.59 2.24
N GLY A 146 11.41 6.37 2.44
CA GLY A 146 12.76 5.95 2.10
C GLY A 146 13.76 6.18 3.22
N ASP A 147 15.00 5.76 2.96
CA ASP A 147 16.11 5.83 3.92
C ASP A 147 16.93 7.14 3.85
N GLY A 148 16.51 8.08 2.98
CA GLY A 148 17.19 9.35 2.71
C GLY A 148 18.42 9.26 1.80
N TYR A 149 18.84 8.04 1.45
CA TYR A 149 20.00 7.79 0.60
C TYR A 149 19.61 7.20 -0.75
N SER A 150 18.50 6.46 -0.80
CA SER A 150 17.93 5.90 -2.03
C SER A 150 17.19 6.97 -2.83
N ALA A 151 17.39 6.98 -4.15
CA ALA A 151 16.79 7.98 -5.05
C ALA A 151 15.27 7.82 -5.23
N ASP A 152 14.75 6.59 -5.07
CA ASP A 152 13.39 6.20 -5.45
C ASP A 152 12.31 6.56 -4.40
N LYS A 153 12.69 7.13 -3.24
CA LYS A 153 11.81 7.47 -2.09
C LYS A 153 10.81 6.35 -1.73
N SER A 154 11.13 5.12 -2.12
CA SER A 154 10.29 3.96 -1.89
C SER A 154 10.49 3.48 -0.45
N PRO A 155 9.52 2.77 0.15
CA PRO A 155 9.69 2.22 1.49
C PRO A 155 10.94 1.36 1.58
N LYS A 156 11.80 1.67 2.55
CA LYS A 156 13.00 0.91 2.85
C LYS A 156 12.92 0.30 4.23
N ARG A 157 13.63 -0.81 4.41
CA ARG A 157 13.82 -1.43 5.73
C ARG A 157 14.93 -0.71 6.49
N LEU A 158 14.67 -0.41 7.76
CA LEU A 158 15.67 -0.02 8.75
C LEU A 158 16.30 -1.28 9.33
N PHE A 159 17.63 -1.31 9.40
CA PHE A 159 18.37 -2.42 9.99
C PHE A 159 18.88 -2.06 11.38
N LEU A 160 18.52 -2.87 12.39
CA LEU A 160 19.23 -2.89 13.67
C LEU A 160 20.29 -3.97 13.63
N ILE A 161 21.53 -3.66 13.93
CA ILE A 161 22.65 -4.60 13.85
C ILE A 161 23.20 -4.84 15.25
N ASP A 162 23.05 -6.05 15.77
CA ASP A 162 23.75 -6.50 16.99
C ASP A 162 25.14 -6.98 16.62
N THR A 163 26.18 -6.35 17.18
CA THR A 163 27.55 -6.73 16.93
C THR A 163 28.06 -7.71 18.00
N PRO A 164 29.00 -8.61 17.65
CA PRO A 164 29.73 -9.37 18.66
C PRO A 164 30.32 -8.45 19.75
N GLY A 165 30.36 -8.92 21.00
CA GLY A 165 30.91 -8.12 22.09
C GLY A 165 32.42 -8.21 22.16
N TRP A 166 33.10 -7.08 22.35
CA TRP A 166 34.55 -7.05 22.57
C TRP A 166 34.95 -7.83 23.83
N ASN A 167 36.21 -8.30 23.88
CA ASN A 167 36.73 -9.21 24.90
C ASN A 167 36.03 -10.60 24.94
N SER A 168 35.37 -11.02 23.86
CA SER A 168 34.84 -12.39 23.75
C SER A 168 35.95 -13.45 23.59
N GLY A 169 37.19 -13.03 23.30
CA GLY A 169 38.40 -13.83 23.40
C GLY A 169 38.77 -14.66 22.16
N ASP A 170 37.91 -14.76 21.15
CA ASP A 170 38.20 -15.59 19.95
C ASP A 170 37.68 -15.03 18.61
N ASP A 171 36.99 -13.88 18.58
CA ASP A 171 36.33 -13.39 17.35
C ASP A 171 37.10 -12.19 16.78
N GLU A 172 37.70 -12.33 15.60
CA GLU A 172 38.47 -11.25 14.94
C GLU A 172 37.66 -9.94 14.84
N ILE A 173 36.34 -10.03 14.62
CA ILE A 173 35.41 -8.89 14.60
C ILE A 173 35.34 -8.14 15.93
N ALA A 174 35.31 -8.88 17.04
CA ALA A 174 35.13 -8.30 18.36
C ALA A 174 36.32 -7.42 18.78
N GLU A 175 37.48 -7.62 18.15
CA GLU A 175 38.72 -6.88 18.37
C GLU A 175 39.02 -5.87 17.25
N LEU A 176 38.13 -5.72 16.26
CA LEU A 176 38.26 -4.71 15.22
C LEU A 176 38.05 -3.30 15.79
N SER A 177 38.69 -2.32 15.17
CA SER A 177 38.43 -0.91 15.47
C SER A 177 36.96 -0.55 15.26
N ALA A 178 36.45 0.43 16.00
CA ALA A 178 35.09 0.91 15.83
C ALA A 178 34.78 1.35 14.40
N ALA A 179 35.75 1.95 13.69
CA ALA A 179 35.61 2.32 12.28
C ALA A 179 35.38 1.10 11.37
N SER A 180 36.05 -0.01 11.67
CA SER A 180 35.86 -1.28 10.96
C SER A 180 34.57 -2.00 11.35
N LEU A 181 33.98 -1.73 12.52
CA LEU A 181 32.65 -2.24 12.90
C LEU A 181 31.52 -1.38 12.30
N MET A 182 31.81 -0.12 12.05
CA MET A 182 30.96 0.84 11.36
C MET A 182 31.08 0.70 9.83
N THR A 183 31.14 -0.53 9.28
CA THR A 183 31.32 -0.83 7.84
C THR A 183 30.27 -0.24 6.87
N GLY A 184 29.35 0.57 7.36
CA GLY A 184 28.36 1.31 6.58
C GLY A 184 28.54 2.81 6.73
N TYR A 185 28.49 3.52 5.61
CA TYR A 185 28.46 4.97 5.57
C TYR A 185 27.22 5.53 6.28
N HIS A 186 26.07 4.85 6.21
CA HIS A 186 24.76 5.42 6.56
C HIS A 186 24.24 5.00 7.93
N ASN A 187 24.26 5.94 8.87
CA ASN A 187 24.02 5.69 10.28
C ASN A 187 22.83 6.48 10.83
N LEU A 188 21.91 5.81 11.52
CA LEU A 188 20.86 6.44 12.31
C LEU A 188 21.34 6.74 13.73
N ALA A 189 21.96 5.75 14.39
CA ALA A 189 22.46 5.85 15.75
C ALA A 189 23.44 4.72 16.08
N VAL A 190 24.35 4.99 17.01
CA VAL A 190 25.07 3.95 17.76
C VAL A 190 24.41 3.78 19.13
N ILE A 191 24.06 2.55 19.46
CA ILE A 191 23.51 2.13 20.76
C ILE A 191 24.65 1.47 21.54
N TYR A 192 25.24 2.23 22.45
CA TYR A 192 26.34 1.78 23.30
C TYR A 192 25.81 1.19 24.60
N VAL A 193 25.98 -0.11 24.78
CA VAL A 193 25.47 -0.87 25.92
C VAL A 193 26.61 -1.17 26.88
N CYS A 194 26.48 -0.71 28.13
CA CYS A 194 27.45 -0.97 29.19
C CYS A 194 26.77 -1.42 30.48
N GLN A 195 27.42 -2.28 31.26
CA GLN A 195 26.93 -2.64 32.58
C GLN A 195 27.30 -1.55 33.60
N ALA A 196 26.41 -1.23 34.54
CA ALA A 196 26.61 -0.17 35.54
C ALA A 196 27.93 -0.27 36.29
N ALA A 197 28.33 -1.49 36.69
CA ALA A 197 29.58 -1.74 37.43
C ALA A 197 30.86 -1.45 36.62
N ARG A 198 30.76 -1.36 35.29
CA ARG A 198 31.89 -1.18 34.37
C ARG A 198 31.92 0.18 33.69
N LEU A 199 30.98 1.08 34.00
CA LEU A 199 30.90 2.41 33.39
C LEU A 199 32.23 3.17 33.49
N ASP A 200 32.91 3.06 34.63
CA ASP A 200 34.20 3.72 34.92
C ASP A 200 35.43 2.90 34.54
N GLY A 201 35.24 1.72 33.94
CA GLY A 201 36.36 0.87 33.52
C GLY A 201 37.18 1.57 32.44
N ALA A 202 38.51 1.61 32.62
CA ALA A 202 39.42 2.22 31.63
C ALA A 202 39.20 1.63 30.23
N THR A 203 39.08 0.31 30.13
CA THR A 203 38.80 -0.40 28.88
C THR A 203 37.48 0.05 28.24
N ASN A 204 36.43 0.24 29.04
CA ASN A 204 35.14 0.71 28.53
C ASN A 204 35.22 2.16 28.03
N ALA A 205 35.95 3.02 28.73
CA ALA A 205 36.19 4.40 28.31
C ALA A 205 37.03 4.47 27.02
N ASP A 206 38.04 3.61 26.86
CA ASP A 206 38.86 3.54 25.66
C ASP A 206 38.06 3.07 24.44
N HIS A 207 37.23 2.02 24.58
CA HIS A 207 36.33 1.61 23.50
C HIS A 207 35.26 2.66 23.20
N LEU A 208 34.70 3.31 24.22
CA LEU A 208 33.77 4.43 23.98
C LEU A 208 34.47 5.54 23.18
N ARG A 209 35.72 5.88 23.51
CA ARG A 209 36.52 6.85 22.75
C ARG A 209 36.74 6.40 21.31
N ASP A 210 37.06 5.13 21.08
CA ASP A 210 37.23 4.58 19.72
C ASP A 210 35.94 4.70 18.90
N PHE A 211 34.79 4.31 19.48
CA PHE A 211 33.49 4.49 18.84
C PHE A 211 33.16 5.96 18.60
N MET A 212 33.41 6.84 19.57
CA MET A 212 33.18 8.27 19.41
C MET A 212 34.09 8.90 18.35
N SER A 213 35.31 8.42 18.20
CA SER A 213 36.19 8.82 17.08
C SER A 213 35.59 8.39 15.75
N ALA A 214 35.08 7.16 15.65
CA ALA A 214 34.39 6.70 14.44
C ALA A 214 33.09 7.47 14.16
N LEU A 215 32.42 8.02 15.19
CA LEU A 215 31.23 8.86 15.01
C LEU A 215 31.55 10.20 14.34
N VAL A 216 32.75 10.76 14.53
CA VAL A 216 33.16 12.06 13.96
C VAL A 216 33.21 11.97 12.43
N ASP A 217 33.71 10.86 11.89
CA ASP A 217 33.95 10.68 10.46
C ASP A 217 32.81 9.94 9.73
N ALA A 218 31.77 9.51 10.44
CA ALA A 218 30.67 8.71 9.87
C ALA A 218 29.49 9.56 9.35
N ASP A 219 28.86 9.13 8.25
CA ASP A 219 27.67 9.81 7.73
C ASP A 219 26.42 9.46 8.54
N PHE A 220 25.99 10.40 9.37
CA PHE A 220 24.70 10.32 10.07
C PHE A 220 23.59 10.95 9.24
N PHE A 221 22.38 10.39 9.33
CA PHE A 221 21.20 10.90 8.61
C PHE A 221 20.87 12.38 8.93
N ASP A 222 21.22 12.87 10.12
CA ASP A 222 20.97 14.26 10.55
C ASP A 222 22.21 14.81 11.29
N GLN A 223 22.56 14.18 12.41
CA GLN A 223 23.74 14.50 13.20
C GLN A 223 24.23 13.26 13.96
N ALA A 224 25.48 13.30 14.42
CA ALA A 224 26.07 12.23 15.22
C ALA A 224 25.19 11.89 16.42
N LYS A 225 24.92 10.60 16.61
CA LYS A 225 23.94 10.16 17.59
C LYS A 225 24.36 8.92 18.35
N LEU A 226 24.34 9.09 19.68
CA LEU A 226 24.70 8.06 20.65
C LEU A 226 23.53 7.82 21.62
N LEU A 227 23.07 6.58 21.69
CA LEU A 227 22.18 6.09 22.73
C LEU A 227 23.01 5.26 23.71
N MET A 228 23.23 5.74 24.92
CA MET A 228 23.91 4.95 25.96
C MET A 228 22.87 4.21 26.79
N VAL A 229 23.01 2.88 26.88
CA VAL A 229 22.14 2.03 27.71
C VAL A 229 22.99 1.38 28.81
N ILE A 230 22.76 1.84 30.04
CA ILE A 230 23.40 1.35 31.25
C ILE A 230 22.52 0.25 31.85
N THR A 231 22.95 -1.00 31.72
CA THR A 231 22.24 -2.19 32.21
C THR A 231 22.63 -2.54 33.64
N ALA A 232 21.81 -3.36 34.31
CA ALA A 232 21.99 -3.75 35.72
C ALA A 232 22.17 -2.52 36.63
N CYS A 233 21.34 -1.50 36.39
CA CYS A 233 21.42 -0.21 37.06
C CYS A 233 20.23 -0.06 38.03
N PRO A 234 20.41 -0.28 39.34
CA PRO A 234 19.34 -0.12 40.32
C PRO A 234 18.77 1.29 40.31
N ASP A 235 17.47 1.44 40.54
CA ASP A 235 16.76 2.73 40.49
C ASP A 235 17.39 3.81 41.37
N LYS A 236 17.89 3.42 42.56
CA LYS A 236 18.56 4.32 43.50
C LYS A 236 19.80 4.99 42.93
N ASP A 237 20.48 4.34 41.99
CA ASP A 237 21.75 4.79 41.40
C ASP A 237 21.54 5.38 39.99
N ALA A 238 20.36 5.21 39.40
CA ALA A 238 20.06 5.58 38.01
C ALA A 238 20.31 7.06 37.70
N ALA A 239 19.88 7.98 38.56
CA ALA A 239 20.08 9.42 38.33
C ALA A 239 21.56 9.80 38.32
N HIS A 240 22.34 9.24 39.26
CA HIS A 240 23.77 9.47 39.38
C HIS A 240 24.54 8.85 38.22
N LEU A 241 24.26 7.59 37.87
CA LEU A 241 24.92 6.90 36.75
C LEU A 241 24.59 7.55 35.40
N LYS A 242 23.36 8.03 35.23
CA LYS A 242 22.96 8.81 34.05
C LYS A 242 23.85 10.05 33.88
N GLN A 243 23.98 10.86 34.93
CA GLN A 243 24.81 12.07 34.89
C GLN A 243 26.27 11.71 34.58
N ARG A 244 26.81 10.67 35.23
CA ARG A 244 28.19 10.24 34.99
C ARG A 244 28.46 9.78 33.56
N ALA A 245 27.53 9.04 32.95
CA ALA A 245 27.63 8.65 31.56
C ALA A 245 27.54 9.84 30.60
N GLN A 246 26.69 10.82 30.92
CA GLN A 246 26.60 12.07 30.17
C GLN A 246 27.92 12.87 30.23
N ASP A 247 28.46 13.04 31.43
CA ASP A 247 29.73 13.75 31.63
C ASP A 247 30.88 13.04 30.91
N LEU A 248 30.93 11.70 30.97
CA LEU A 248 31.92 10.89 30.27
C LEU A 248 31.84 11.07 28.75
N ALA A 249 30.65 10.94 28.17
CA ALA A 249 30.45 11.06 26.73
C ALA A 249 30.80 12.47 26.23
N TYR A 250 30.29 13.53 26.88
CA TYR A 250 30.60 14.90 26.46
C TYR A 250 32.06 15.28 26.66
N ARG A 251 32.73 14.76 27.69
CA ARG A 251 34.17 14.94 27.86
C ARG A 251 34.93 14.33 26.69
N ILE A 252 34.64 13.07 26.35
CA ILE A 252 35.29 12.38 25.22
C ILE A 252 35.00 13.11 23.91
N TRP A 253 33.77 13.55 23.68
CA TRP A 253 33.39 14.30 22.47
C TRP A 253 34.20 15.59 22.34
N SER A 254 34.33 16.34 23.44
CA SER A 254 35.12 17.57 23.47
C SER A 254 36.62 17.32 23.30
N GLU A 255 37.15 16.18 23.78
CA GLU A 255 38.54 15.78 23.57
C GLU A 255 38.83 15.44 22.08
N LEU A 256 37.80 15.08 21.31
CA LEU A 256 37.85 14.79 19.88
C LEU A 256 37.50 16.02 19.02
N ASP A 257 37.60 17.23 19.57
CA ASP A 257 37.25 18.50 18.93
C ASP A 257 35.79 18.61 18.46
N GLY A 258 34.89 17.78 18.99
CA GLY A 258 33.46 17.82 18.70
C GLY A 258 32.73 18.92 19.48
N GLU A 259 31.92 19.74 18.79
CA GLU A 259 31.06 20.72 19.45
C GLU A 259 29.89 20.03 20.19
N ALA A 260 29.53 20.50 21.38
CA ALA A 260 28.48 19.85 22.21
C ALA A 260 27.09 19.79 21.53
N ASN A 261 26.78 20.70 20.62
CA ASN A 261 25.52 20.75 19.87
C ASN A 261 25.48 19.76 18.69
N THR A 262 26.60 19.19 18.26
CA THR A 262 26.66 18.24 17.12
C THR A 262 26.45 16.80 17.55
N LEU A 263 26.59 16.48 18.84
CA LEU A 263 26.28 15.16 19.40
C LEU A 263 24.87 15.13 19.99
N LYS A 264 24.02 14.26 19.45
CA LYS A 264 22.74 13.89 20.09
C LYS A 264 22.96 12.73 21.06
N LEU A 265 22.86 13.00 22.36
CA LEU A 265 23.06 12.01 23.41
C LEU A 265 21.77 11.70 24.17
N ASP A 266 21.37 10.43 24.17
CA ASP A 266 20.29 9.90 24.99
C ASP A 266 20.84 8.83 25.94
N VAL A 267 20.60 8.98 27.24
CA VAL A 267 21.07 8.01 28.25
C VAL A 267 19.88 7.32 28.94
N PHE A 268 19.97 6.00 28.98
CA PHE A 268 19.01 5.10 29.60
C PHE A 268 19.71 4.31 30.70
N CYS A 269 19.12 4.31 31.89
CA CYS A 269 19.52 3.49 33.01
C CYS A 269 18.39 2.48 33.25
N VAL A 270 18.71 1.19 33.21
CA VAL A 270 17.70 0.14 33.28
C VAL A 270 18.22 -1.08 34.04
N ASP A 271 17.36 -1.65 34.88
CA ASP A 271 17.55 -2.96 35.47
C ASP A 271 16.42 -3.91 35.05
N PHE A 272 16.71 -4.76 34.07
CA PHE A 272 15.73 -5.70 33.51
C PHE A 272 15.37 -6.86 34.46
N GLN A 273 16.07 -7.04 35.59
CA GLN A 273 15.75 -8.10 36.55
C GLN A 273 14.52 -7.74 37.39
N ASP A 274 14.38 -6.46 37.74
CA ASP A 274 13.35 -5.97 38.66
C ASP A 274 12.33 -5.02 38.00
N LEU A 275 12.34 -4.90 36.66
CA LEU A 275 11.52 -3.90 35.95
C LEU A 275 10.03 -4.32 35.86
N PRO A 276 9.08 -3.53 36.40
CA PRO A 276 7.66 -3.78 36.21
C PRO A 276 7.24 -3.62 34.74
N THR A 277 6.19 -4.36 34.31
CA THR A 277 5.69 -4.33 32.92
C THR A 277 5.36 -2.92 32.42
N ARG A 278 4.80 -2.06 33.28
CA ARG A 278 4.48 -0.67 32.93
C ARG A 278 5.73 0.15 32.60
N ASP A 279 6.79 -0.04 33.38
CA ASP A 279 8.05 0.69 33.20
C ASP A 279 8.83 0.13 32.00
N LEU A 280 8.69 -1.16 31.69
CA LEU A 280 9.18 -1.76 30.45
C LEU A 280 8.53 -1.15 29.20
N HIS A 281 7.20 -0.99 29.18
CA HIS A 281 6.53 -0.30 28.07
C HIS A 281 7.00 1.14 27.91
N ARG A 282 7.11 1.87 29.03
CA ARG A 282 7.63 3.25 29.02
C ARG A 282 9.07 3.33 28.50
N PHE A 283 9.90 2.36 28.87
CA PHE A 283 11.26 2.23 28.36
C PHE A 283 11.26 2.00 26.84
N ARG A 284 10.45 1.05 26.34
CA ARG A 284 10.32 0.76 24.90
C ARG A 284 9.91 2.00 24.12
N ASP A 285 8.83 2.66 24.53
CA ASP A 285 8.30 3.85 23.85
C ASP A 285 9.37 4.94 23.77
N ARG A 286 10.00 5.25 24.91
CA ARG A 286 11.06 6.26 24.96
C ARG A 286 12.29 5.86 24.14
N PHE A 287 12.70 4.59 24.14
CA PHE A 287 13.83 4.12 23.36
C PHE A 287 13.57 4.31 21.86
N TRP A 288 12.39 3.89 21.37
CA TRP A 288 12.01 4.02 19.98
C TRP A 288 11.84 5.48 19.55
N ASP A 289 11.19 6.30 20.38
CA ASP A 289 11.06 7.73 20.15
C ASP A 289 12.42 8.40 20.03
N CYS A 290 13.33 8.12 20.98
CA CYS A 290 14.69 8.61 20.93
C CYS A 290 15.37 8.13 19.65
N LEU A 291 15.44 6.81 19.39
CA LEU A 291 16.12 6.21 18.23
C LEU A 291 15.66 6.81 16.89
N LEU A 292 14.35 6.93 16.68
CA LEU A 292 13.74 7.37 15.42
C LEU A 292 13.64 8.89 15.27
N ALA A 293 13.86 9.67 16.34
CA ALA A 293 13.79 11.14 16.30
C ALA A 293 14.52 11.84 15.12
N PRO A 294 15.70 11.39 14.64
CA PRO A 294 16.41 12.04 13.53
C PRO A 294 15.65 11.95 12.20
N LEU A 295 14.76 10.97 12.07
CA LEU A 295 13.93 10.84 10.88
C LEU A 295 12.94 12.01 10.76
N LYS A 296 12.64 12.74 11.85
CA LYS A 296 11.67 13.87 11.88
C LYS A 296 10.24 13.47 11.47
N HIS A 297 9.97 12.17 11.34
CA HIS A 297 8.63 11.68 11.07
C HIS A 297 7.84 11.77 12.38
N ALA A 298 6.64 12.36 12.32
CA ALA A 298 5.70 12.20 13.40
C ALA A 298 5.51 10.69 13.61
N THR A 299 5.68 10.21 14.84
CA THR A 299 5.24 8.90 15.33
C THR A 299 3.72 8.82 15.29
N THR A 300 3.12 9.20 14.17
CA THR A 300 1.80 8.70 13.81
C THR A 300 1.96 7.20 13.81
N PRO A 301 1.24 6.47 14.69
CA PRO A 301 1.26 5.03 14.63
C PRO A 301 1.00 4.64 13.18
N VAL A 302 1.73 3.65 12.66
CA VAL A 302 1.46 3.04 11.36
C VAL A 302 0.10 2.35 11.46
N ASN A 303 -0.94 3.16 11.52
CA ASN A 303 -2.33 2.80 11.42
C ASN A 303 -2.75 3.23 10.01
N THR A 304 -2.03 2.68 9.05
CA THR A 304 -2.28 2.91 7.63
C THR A 304 -2.18 1.54 7.01
N ASN A 305 -3.34 0.91 6.89
CA ASN A 305 -3.60 -0.17 5.96
C ASN A 305 -2.58 -0.11 4.79
N PRO A 306 -1.74 -1.14 4.58
CA PRO A 306 -0.63 -1.08 3.61
C PRO A 306 -1.05 -0.55 2.24
N TRP A 307 -2.27 -0.90 1.80
CA TRP A 307 -2.86 -0.42 0.56
C TRP A 307 -3.09 1.09 0.51
N ALA A 308 -3.49 1.74 1.61
CA ALA A 308 -3.73 3.19 1.65
C ALA A 308 -2.43 3.99 1.47
N ALA A 309 -1.32 3.51 2.02
CA ALA A 309 -0.01 4.11 1.81
C ALA A 309 0.44 3.98 0.34
N ALA A 310 0.17 2.84 -0.31
CA ALA A 310 0.49 2.67 -1.72
C ALA A 310 -0.38 3.49 -2.66
N LEU A 311 -1.67 3.64 -2.38
CA LEU A 311 -2.56 4.49 -3.18
C LEU A 311 -2.05 5.94 -3.21
N LYS A 312 -1.52 6.45 -2.10
CA LYS A 312 -0.92 7.79 -2.03
C LYS A 312 0.35 7.96 -2.87
N ARG A 313 1.01 6.85 -3.22
CA ARG A 313 2.23 6.83 -4.04
C ARG A 313 1.95 6.52 -5.51
N TRP A 314 0.69 6.37 -5.91
CA TRP A 314 0.35 6.21 -7.32
C TRP A 314 0.89 7.38 -8.14
N PRO A 315 1.56 7.12 -9.27
CA PRO A 315 1.96 8.19 -10.15
C PRO A 315 0.72 8.91 -10.70
N ALA A 316 0.87 10.19 -11.06
CA ALA A 316 -0.29 11.05 -11.36
C ALA A 316 -1.13 10.55 -12.55
N ASP A 317 -0.52 9.81 -13.48
CA ASP A 317 -1.18 9.16 -14.61
C ASP A 317 -2.06 7.96 -14.21
N TRP A 318 -1.96 7.48 -12.97
CA TRP A 318 -2.84 6.46 -12.40
C TRP A 318 -4.04 7.05 -11.66
N ASP A 319 -4.25 8.37 -11.70
CA ASP A 319 -5.52 8.94 -11.26
C ASP A 319 -6.66 8.47 -12.17
N ILE A 320 -7.61 7.74 -11.60
CA ILE A 320 -8.77 7.18 -12.30
C ILE A 320 -9.93 8.18 -12.44
N SER A 321 -9.87 9.33 -11.77
CA SER A 321 -10.95 10.32 -11.77
C SER A 321 -11.33 10.83 -13.17
N PRO A 322 -10.40 11.12 -14.09
CA PRO A 322 -10.75 11.52 -15.45
C PRO A 322 -11.66 10.49 -16.15
N GLN A 323 -11.33 9.20 -16.06
CA GLN A 323 -12.08 8.12 -16.70
C GLN A 323 -13.46 7.90 -16.06
N LEU A 324 -13.57 8.09 -14.74
CA LEU A 324 -14.86 8.06 -14.04
C LEU A 324 -15.76 9.22 -14.46
N LEU A 325 -15.19 10.42 -14.61
CA LEU A 325 -15.93 11.60 -15.09
C LEU A 325 -16.34 11.45 -16.56
N GLU A 326 -15.50 10.91 -17.42
CA GLU A 326 -15.85 10.57 -18.80
C GLU A 326 -17.01 9.56 -18.86
N SER A 327 -17.02 8.55 -17.98
CA SER A 327 -18.13 7.59 -17.87
C SER A 327 -19.45 8.29 -17.51
N ALA A 328 -19.43 9.22 -16.56
CA ALA A 328 -20.60 10.00 -16.17
C ALA A 328 -21.08 10.93 -17.30
N GLN A 329 -20.15 11.56 -18.03
CA GLN A 329 -20.49 12.40 -19.18
C GLN A 329 -21.12 11.60 -20.32
N LEU A 330 -20.64 10.38 -20.58
CA LEU A 330 -21.25 9.48 -21.57
C LEU A 330 -22.69 9.12 -21.22
N LEU A 331 -22.95 8.78 -19.95
CA LEU A 331 -24.30 8.49 -19.45
C LEU A 331 -25.23 9.68 -19.63
N GLU A 332 -24.81 10.87 -19.16
CA GLU A 332 -25.63 12.08 -19.26
C GLU A 332 -25.85 12.50 -20.72
N ARG A 333 -24.86 12.33 -21.59
CA ARG A 333 -25.04 12.55 -23.03
C ARG A 333 -26.06 11.57 -23.62
N GLY A 334 -26.02 10.31 -23.22
CA GLY A 334 -26.99 9.28 -23.61
C GLY A 334 -28.42 9.67 -23.26
N LYS A 335 -28.66 10.04 -22.00
CA LYS A 335 -29.97 10.48 -21.51
C LYS A 335 -30.48 11.69 -22.29
N ASN A 336 -29.66 12.75 -22.36
CA ASN A 336 -30.02 13.99 -23.06
C ASN A 336 -30.36 13.78 -24.54
N LEU A 337 -29.62 12.93 -25.25
CA LEU A 337 -29.89 12.64 -26.65
C LEU A 337 -31.15 11.78 -26.84
N LEU A 338 -31.40 10.80 -25.97
CA LEU A 338 -32.61 9.97 -26.04
C LEU A 338 -33.88 10.77 -25.73
N ASP A 339 -33.83 11.66 -24.73
CA ASP A 339 -34.94 12.56 -24.38
C ASP A 339 -35.29 13.48 -25.56
N ARG A 340 -34.27 13.94 -26.29
CA ARG A 340 -34.47 14.77 -27.49
C ARG A 340 -34.80 13.96 -28.73
N ALA A 341 -34.53 12.66 -28.76
CA ALA A 341 -34.76 11.83 -29.95
C ALA A 341 -36.25 11.59 -30.22
N ARG A 342 -37.11 11.74 -29.19
CA ARG A 342 -38.56 11.58 -29.28
C ARG A 342 -39.25 12.66 -28.46
N VAL A 343 -39.88 13.62 -29.13
CA VAL A 343 -40.55 14.78 -28.50
C VAL A 343 -42.03 14.71 -28.83
N ARG A 344 -42.90 14.77 -27.81
CA ARG A 344 -44.37 14.69 -27.98
C ARG A 344 -44.81 13.49 -28.82
N GLU A 345 -44.21 12.33 -28.58
CA GLU A 345 -44.43 11.07 -29.33
C GLU A 345 -43.93 11.05 -30.79
N GLU A 346 -43.27 12.12 -31.26
CA GLU A 346 -42.71 12.20 -32.61
C GLU A 346 -41.18 12.05 -32.59
N PHE A 347 -40.65 11.24 -33.52
CA PHE A 347 -39.19 11.08 -33.67
C PHE A 347 -38.55 12.26 -34.42
N VAL A 348 -39.30 12.92 -35.31
CA VAL A 348 -38.86 14.14 -35.99
C VAL A 348 -39.98 15.17 -35.87
N GLU A 349 -39.88 16.06 -34.87
CA GLU A 349 -40.96 16.95 -34.46
C GLU A 349 -41.47 17.82 -35.62
N GLY A 350 -42.79 17.80 -35.82
CA GLY A 350 -43.48 18.60 -36.82
C GLY A 350 -43.16 18.23 -38.27
N MET A 351 -42.50 17.09 -38.52
CA MET A 351 -42.23 16.61 -39.87
C MET A 351 -43.30 15.62 -40.33
N ASN A 352 -43.79 15.79 -41.56
CA ASN A 352 -44.78 14.90 -42.18
C ASN A 352 -44.55 14.81 -43.70
N MET A 353 -45.24 13.89 -44.37
CA MET A 353 -45.06 13.65 -45.80
C MET A 353 -45.47 14.84 -46.68
N TYR A 354 -46.42 15.68 -46.25
CA TYR A 354 -46.78 16.90 -46.97
C TYR A 354 -45.61 17.89 -47.08
N ARG A 355 -44.80 18.02 -46.03
CA ARG A 355 -43.58 18.87 -46.02
C ARG A 355 -42.43 18.30 -46.87
N LEU A 356 -42.55 17.05 -47.31
CA LEU A 356 -41.55 16.31 -48.09
C LEU A 356 -42.01 16.05 -49.54
N MET A 357 -43.23 16.44 -49.89
CA MET A 357 -43.83 16.22 -51.20
C MET A 357 -42.99 16.87 -52.31
N GLY A 358 -42.77 16.13 -53.40
CA GLY A 358 -42.02 16.61 -54.57
C GLY A 358 -40.49 16.56 -54.44
N LEU A 359 -39.94 16.19 -53.27
CA LEU A 359 -38.50 15.98 -53.10
C LEU A 359 -38.06 14.65 -53.70
N LYS A 360 -36.86 14.62 -54.29
CA LYS A 360 -36.22 13.36 -54.69
C LYS A 360 -35.82 12.56 -53.45
N PRO A 361 -35.67 11.23 -53.53
CA PRO A 361 -35.33 10.40 -52.37
C PRO A 361 -34.09 10.88 -51.58
N ALA A 362 -33.05 11.36 -52.25
CA ALA A 362 -31.85 11.89 -51.58
C ALA A 362 -32.14 13.18 -50.79
N GLU A 363 -32.87 14.12 -51.38
CA GLU A 363 -33.25 15.41 -50.77
C GLU A 363 -34.21 15.21 -49.59
N LEU A 364 -35.12 14.24 -49.71
CA LEU A 364 -36.03 13.83 -48.63
C LEU A 364 -35.22 13.36 -47.41
N ARG A 365 -34.32 12.40 -47.62
CA ARG A 365 -33.48 11.82 -46.56
C ARG A 365 -32.61 12.88 -45.89
N GLU A 366 -32.01 13.76 -46.69
CA GLU A 366 -31.19 14.86 -46.20
C GLU A 366 -32.00 15.83 -45.34
N LYS A 367 -33.20 16.22 -45.80
CA LYS A 367 -34.08 17.13 -45.06
C LYS A 367 -34.53 16.53 -43.73
N VAL A 368 -34.95 15.27 -43.71
CA VAL A 368 -35.36 14.58 -42.48
C VAL A 368 -34.19 14.43 -41.52
N LEU A 369 -33.02 14.01 -42.01
CA LEU A 369 -31.81 13.87 -41.20
C LEU A 369 -31.36 15.22 -40.60
N LYS A 370 -31.36 16.29 -41.39
CA LYS A 370 -31.02 17.64 -40.92
C LYS A 370 -32.00 18.14 -39.85
N SER A 371 -33.29 17.90 -40.02
CA SER A 371 -34.31 18.25 -39.03
C SER A 371 -34.11 17.48 -37.72
N TRP A 372 -33.83 16.18 -37.80
CA TRP A 372 -33.61 15.35 -36.62
C TRP A 372 -32.32 15.73 -35.89
N LEU A 373 -31.21 15.95 -36.59
CA LEU A 373 -29.95 16.43 -35.99
C LEU A 373 -30.12 17.79 -35.31
N ARG A 374 -30.93 18.68 -35.89
CA ARG A 374 -31.28 19.97 -35.27
C ARG A 374 -32.07 19.78 -33.97
N GLN A 375 -33.02 18.84 -33.94
CA GLN A 375 -33.78 18.49 -32.74
C GLN A 375 -32.88 17.94 -31.62
N LEU A 376 -31.92 17.08 -31.98
CA LEU A 376 -30.92 16.55 -31.05
C LEU A 376 -29.93 17.62 -30.57
N ALA A 377 -29.76 18.69 -31.34
CA ALA A 377 -28.70 19.70 -31.21
C ALA A 377 -27.29 19.09 -31.24
N CYS A 378 -27.06 18.17 -32.19
CA CYS A 378 -25.77 17.50 -32.37
C CYS A 378 -25.44 17.28 -33.85
N ASP A 379 -24.24 16.78 -34.13
CA ASP A 379 -23.80 16.34 -35.45
C ASP A 379 -23.72 14.81 -35.57
N ILE A 380 -23.44 14.33 -36.77
CA ILE A 380 -23.31 12.89 -37.06
C ILE A 380 -22.09 12.29 -36.35
N ALA A 381 -21.00 13.05 -36.18
CA ALA A 381 -19.78 12.56 -35.52
C ALA A 381 -20.06 12.24 -34.04
N THR A 382 -20.80 13.11 -33.36
CA THR A 382 -21.28 12.90 -31.99
C THR A 382 -22.09 11.62 -31.89
N LEU A 383 -23.04 11.38 -32.82
CA LEU A 383 -23.85 10.15 -32.81
C LEU A 383 -23.04 8.85 -33.00
N LYS A 384 -21.81 8.93 -33.51
CA LYS A 384 -20.92 7.77 -33.70
C LYS A 384 -19.91 7.59 -32.58
N ASN A 385 -19.52 8.67 -31.90
CA ASN A 385 -18.49 8.63 -30.88
C ASN A 385 -19.06 8.20 -29.52
N TRP A 386 -18.98 6.90 -29.21
CA TRP A 386 -19.44 6.28 -27.95
C TRP A 386 -18.33 5.47 -27.30
N THR A 387 -17.10 5.96 -27.36
CA THR A 387 -15.92 5.26 -26.83
C THR A 387 -16.01 5.15 -25.32
N VAL A 388 -15.96 3.93 -24.79
CA VAL A 388 -15.88 3.66 -23.35
C VAL A 388 -14.45 3.92 -22.86
N PRO A 389 -14.25 4.64 -21.73
CA PRO A 389 -12.94 4.90 -21.19
C PRO A 389 -12.22 3.64 -20.70
N CYS A 390 -10.90 3.63 -20.87
CA CYS A 390 -10.00 2.55 -20.46
C CYS A 390 -8.93 3.09 -19.50
N LEU A 391 -8.42 2.22 -18.62
CA LEU A 391 -7.23 2.52 -17.83
C LEU A 391 -5.94 2.23 -18.61
N ALA A 392 -4.84 2.83 -18.17
CA ALA A 392 -3.51 2.53 -18.69
C ALA A 392 -3.12 1.07 -18.39
N THR A 393 -2.36 0.47 -19.30
CA THR A 393 -1.82 -0.89 -19.13
C THR A 393 -0.92 -0.94 -17.89
N GLY A 394 -1.08 -1.98 -17.07
CA GLY A 394 -0.30 -2.15 -15.83
C GLY A 394 -0.88 -1.41 -14.62
N HIS A 395 -2.02 -0.72 -14.78
CA HIS A 395 -2.71 -0.11 -13.65
C HIS A 395 -3.20 -1.20 -12.65
N PRO A 396 -3.04 -1.03 -11.32
CA PRO A 396 -3.42 -2.05 -10.34
C PRO A 396 -4.90 -2.48 -10.39
N LEU A 397 -5.78 -1.56 -10.79
CA LEU A 397 -7.22 -1.82 -11.00
C LEU A 397 -7.59 -2.29 -12.41
N GLU A 398 -6.64 -2.54 -13.31
CA GLU A 398 -6.90 -2.89 -14.72
C GLU A 398 -7.86 -4.08 -14.86
N GLN A 399 -7.63 -5.16 -14.09
CA GLN A 399 -8.47 -6.35 -14.14
C GLN A 399 -9.90 -6.07 -13.69
N TRP A 400 -10.07 -5.32 -12.60
CA TRP A 400 -11.39 -4.90 -12.13
C TRP A 400 -12.08 -3.99 -13.15
N TRP A 401 -11.36 -3.03 -13.73
CA TRP A 401 -11.91 -2.11 -14.73
C TRP A 401 -12.39 -2.85 -15.98
N LEU A 402 -11.54 -3.72 -16.54
CA LEU A 402 -11.82 -4.44 -17.78
C LEU A 402 -13.02 -5.38 -17.65
N HIS A 403 -13.13 -6.10 -16.52
CA HIS A 403 -14.13 -7.16 -16.37
C HIS A 403 -15.43 -6.71 -15.70
N TYR A 404 -15.41 -5.60 -14.97
CA TYR A 404 -16.60 -5.05 -14.33
C TYR A 404 -16.98 -3.70 -14.94
N TRP A 405 -16.18 -2.66 -14.72
CA TRP A 405 -16.57 -1.29 -15.05
C TRP A 405 -16.85 -1.10 -16.53
N GLN A 406 -15.91 -1.52 -17.39
CA GLN A 406 -16.02 -1.42 -18.83
C GLN A 406 -17.12 -2.30 -19.41
N VAL A 407 -17.30 -3.51 -18.88
CA VAL A 407 -18.36 -4.43 -19.31
C VAL A 407 -19.74 -3.85 -19.00
N GLU A 408 -19.96 -3.36 -17.78
CA GLU A 408 -21.24 -2.78 -17.37
C GLU A 408 -21.51 -1.45 -18.10
N LEU A 409 -20.48 -0.63 -18.34
CA LEU A 409 -20.64 0.61 -19.11
C LEU A 409 -20.93 0.33 -20.59
N GLU A 410 -20.34 -0.71 -21.19
CA GLU A 410 -20.66 -1.12 -22.55
C GLU A 410 -22.10 -1.66 -22.65
N GLN A 411 -22.57 -2.42 -21.64
CA GLN A 411 -23.97 -2.85 -21.54
C GLN A 411 -24.93 -1.65 -21.44
N LEU A 412 -24.51 -0.59 -20.75
CA LEU A 412 -25.27 0.65 -20.60
C LEU A 412 -25.35 1.47 -21.91
N ILE A 413 -24.23 1.59 -22.63
CA ILE A 413 -24.10 2.51 -23.79
C ILE A 413 -24.42 1.84 -25.13
N SER A 414 -24.21 0.52 -25.27
CA SER A 414 -24.46 -0.21 -26.52
C SER A 414 -25.91 -0.08 -27.04
N PRO A 415 -26.96 -0.17 -26.21
CA PRO A 415 -28.35 0.08 -26.63
C PRO A 415 -28.55 1.49 -27.21
N VAL A 416 -27.96 2.51 -26.59
CA VAL A 416 -28.00 3.90 -27.05
C VAL A 416 -27.33 4.04 -28.42
N ARG A 417 -26.11 3.50 -28.56
CA ARG A 417 -25.36 3.48 -29.82
C ARG A 417 -26.16 2.78 -30.93
N ASN A 418 -26.77 1.65 -30.60
CA ASN A 418 -27.57 0.87 -31.55
C ASN A 418 -28.82 1.63 -32.00
N PHE A 419 -29.52 2.30 -31.08
CA PHE A 419 -30.67 3.14 -31.40
C PHE A 419 -30.30 4.24 -32.41
N PHE A 420 -29.26 5.03 -32.15
CA PHE A 420 -28.85 6.11 -33.07
C PHE A 420 -28.38 5.57 -34.43
N ALA A 421 -27.67 4.45 -34.44
CA ALA A 421 -27.27 3.79 -35.69
C ALA A 421 -28.47 3.24 -36.48
N THR A 422 -29.50 2.72 -35.79
CA THR A 422 -30.74 2.27 -36.44
C THR A 422 -31.54 3.46 -36.96
N ALA A 423 -31.73 4.51 -36.16
CA ALA A 423 -32.45 5.71 -36.59
C ALA A 423 -31.82 6.35 -37.82
N GLN A 424 -30.48 6.46 -37.88
CA GLN A 424 -29.79 6.94 -39.08
C GLN A 424 -30.02 6.02 -40.29
N ARG A 425 -30.00 4.69 -40.10
CA ARG A 425 -30.29 3.73 -41.18
C ARG A 425 -31.74 3.81 -41.65
N THR A 426 -32.69 3.98 -40.74
CA THR A 426 -34.12 4.13 -41.06
C THR A 426 -34.34 5.41 -41.87
N ILE A 427 -33.79 6.55 -41.42
CA ILE A 427 -33.89 7.81 -42.18
C ILE A 427 -33.27 7.67 -43.58
N ASN A 428 -32.12 7.01 -43.70
CA ASN A 428 -31.47 6.80 -45.00
C ASN A 428 -32.22 5.85 -45.94
N ARG A 429 -33.20 5.09 -45.44
CA ARG A 429 -34.04 4.18 -46.23
C ARG A 429 -35.40 4.76 -46.59
N LEU A 430 -35.71 5.99 -46.15
CA LEU A 430 -36.98 6.63 -46.48
C LEU A 430 -37.17 6.78 -47.99
N THR A 431 -38.42 6.62 -48.41
CA THR A 431 -38.88 6.68 -49.79
C THR A 431 -40.15 7.55 -49.88
N PRO A 432 -40.44 8.16 -51.05
CA PRO A 432 -41.57 9.10 -51.18
C PRO A 432 -42.97 8.47 -51.06
N ASP A 433 -43.08 7.14 -51.14
CA ASP A 433 -44.32 6.35 -51.09
C ASP A 433 -44.80 6.03 -49.66
N ILE A 434 -44.06 6.44 -48.63
CA ILE A 434 -44.50 6.31 -47.24
C ILE A 434 -45.75 7.19 -47.03
N GLU A 435 -46.84 6.60 -46.55
CA GLU A 435 -48.10 7.34 -46.30
C GLU A 435 -47.98 8.25 -45.08
N ASP A 436 -47.46 7.72 -43.97
CA ASP A 436 -47.26 8.44 -42.72
C ASP A 436 -45.83 8.26 -42.19
N LEU A 437 -45.09 9.36 -42.17
CA LEU A 437 -43.70 9.39 -41.72
C LEU A 437 -43.57 9.02 -40.23
N GLN A 438 -44.43 9.56 -39.37
CA GLN A 438 -44.30 9.34 -37.92
C GLN A 438 -44.70 7.92 -37.57
N LEU A 439 -45.76 7.39 -38.18
CA LEU A 439 -46.14 5.99 -38.00
C LEU A 439 -45.00 5.05 -38.44
N HIS A 440 -44.38 5.31 -39.59
CA HIS A 440 -43.23 4.53 -40.07
C HIS A 440 -42.05 4.59 -39.10
N LEU A 441 -41.67 5.77 -38.64
CA LEU A 441 -40.56 5.94 -37.70
C LEU A 441 -40.85 5.26 -36.35
N THR A 442 -42.06 5.40 -35.82
CA THR A 442 -42.50 4.76 -34.57
C THR A 442 -42.42 3.25 -34.66
N GLN A 443 -42.92 2.64 -35.74
CA GLN A 443 -42.84 1.19 -35.95
C GLN A 443 -41.40 0.67 -35.99
N GLN A 444 -40.45 1.47 -36.47
CA GLN A 444 -39.06 1.06 -36.62
C GLN A 444 -38.18 1.39 -35.40
N LEU A 445 -38.54 2.40 -34.62
CA LEU A 445 -37.64 3.00 -33.62
C LEU A 445 -38.14 2.93 -32.18
N ALA A 446 -39.46 2.84 -31.93
CA ALA A 446 -40.02 2.92 -30.57
C ALA A 446 -39.45 1.86 -29.63
N ALA A 447 -39.48 0.58 -30.03
CA ALA A 447 -38.98 -0.50 -29.18
C ALA A 447 -37.49 -0.34 -28.82
N GLN A 448 -36.65 0.13 -29.74
CA GLN A 448 -35.23 0.36 -29.47
C GLN A 448 -35.00 1.60 -28.59
N HIS A 449 -35.81 2.64 -28.77
CA HIS A 449 -35.79 3.82 -27.91
C HIS A 449 -36.17 3.48 -26.48
N ASP A 450 -37.22 2.68 -26.29
CA ASP A 450 -37.70 2.26 -24.97
C ASP A 450 -36.64 1.40 -24.25
N VAL A 451 -36.02 0.44 -24.97
CA VAL A 451 -34.93 -0.38 -24.42
C VAL A 451 -33.73 0.49 -24.03
N ALA A 452 -33.29 1.40 -24.91
CA ALA A 452 -32.16 2.28 -24.63
C ALA A 452 -32.43 3.18 -23.42
N THR A 453 -33.63 3.76 -23.33
CA THR A 453 -34.04 4.62 -22.22
C THR A 453 -34.07 3.85 -20.90
N ALA A 454 -34.67 2.65 -20.89
CA ALA A 454 -34.76 1.81 -19.69
C ALA A 454 -33.39 1.38 -19.16
N THR A 455 -32.41 1.12 -20.05
CA THR A 455 -31.06 0.76 -19.60
C THR A 455 -30.35 1.89 -18.86
N LEU A 456 -30.63 3.16 -19.18
CA LEU A 456 -29.99 4.32 -18.55
C LEU A 456 -30.52 4.66 -17.15
N THR A 457 -31.45 3.87 -16.61
CA THR A 457 -32.01 4.03 -15.26
C THR A 457 -31.66 2.88 -14.30
N GLY A 458 -30.83 1.92 -14.73
CA GLY A 458 -30.45 0.77 -13.93
C GLY A 458 -29.54 1.08 -12.73
N SER A 459 -29.26 0.06 -11.91
CA SER A 459 -28.42 0.20 -10.70
C SER A 459 -27.00 0.70 -11.02
N PHE A 460 -26.38 0.20 -12.10
CA PHE A 460 -25.08 0.66 -12.56
C PHE A 460 -25.12 2.11 -13.09
N ALA A 461 -26.22 2.52 -13.73
CA ALA A 461 -26.38 3.92 -14.16
C ALA A 461 -26.41 4.87 -12.95
N CYS A 462 -27.05 4.46 -11.85
CA CYS A 462 -27.06 5.20 -10.58
C CYS A 462 -25.65 5.31 -9.97
N LEU A 463 -24.87 4.21 -10.02
CA LEU A 463 -23.46 4.19 -9.61
C LEU A 463 -22.65 5.23 -10.42
N VAL A 464 -22.72 5.16 -11.76
CA VAL A 464 -21.99 6.08 -12.66
C VAL A 464 -22.40 7.53 -12.44
N GLN A 465 -23.70 7.81 -12.24
CA GLN A 465 -24.20 9.16 -11.96
C GLN A 465 -23.66 9.75 -10.65
N SER A 466 -23.24 8.90 -9.71
CA SER A 466 -22.66 9.32 -8.42
C SER A 466 -21.17 9.64 -8.51
N MET A 467 -20.49 9.27 -9.61
CA MET A 467 -19.04 9.43 -9.76
C MET A 467 -18.53 10.88 -9.69
N PRO A 468 -19.23 11.89 -10.25
CA PRO A 468 -18.79 13.27 -10.09
C PRO A 468 -18.67 13.70 -8.63
N ALA A 469 -19.60 13.29 -7.77
CA ALA A 469 -19.54 13.58 -6.34
C ALA A 469 -18.37 12.86 -5.67
N LEU A 470 -18.17 11.57 -5.99
CA LEU A 470 -17.04 10.79 -5.47
C LEU A 470 -15.67 11.37 -5.86
N CYS A 471 -15.55 11.96 -7.06
CA CYS A 471 -14.31 12.59 -7.51
C CYS A 471 -13.94 13.86 -6.71
N HIS A 472 -14.86 14.44 -5.93
CA HIS A 472 -14.55 15.55 -5.02
C HIS A 472 -13.93 15.10 -3.69
N GLU A 473 -13.91 13.79 -3.39
CA GLU A 473 -13.22 13.25 -2.22
C GLU A 473 -11.70 13.45 -2.36
N PRO A 474 -11.05 14.24 -1.48
CA PRO A 474 -9.64 14.57 -1.64
C PRO A 474 -8.70 13.39 -1.33
N ALA A 475 -9.13 12.44 -0.49
CA ALA A 475 -8.32 11.29 -0.15
C ALA A 475 -8.50 10.16 -1.19
N VAL A 476 -7.44 9.86 -1.95
CA VAL A 476 -7.46 8.80 -2.98
C VAL A 476 -7.82 7.44 -2.41
N GLU A 477 -7.40 7.15 -1.18
CA GLU A 477 -7.72 5.90 -0.48
C GLU A 477 -9.22 5.74 -0.22
N ASN A 478 -9.90 6.83 0.18
CA ASN A 478 -11.34 6.82 0.40
C ASN A 478 -12.06 6.68 -0.94
N ARG A 479 -11.64 7.44 -1.94
CA ARG A 479 -12.22 7.40 -3.30
C ARG A 479 -12.22 5.98 -3.87
N VAL A 480 -11.07 5.32 -3.85
CA VAL A 480 -10.92 3.95 -4.35
C VAL A 480 -11.69 2.96 -3.49
N ALA A 481 -11.58 3.02 -2.16
CA ALA A 481 -12.30 2.10 -1.28
C ALA A 481 -13.82 2.21 -1.44
N THR A 482 -14.36 3.43 -1.55
CA THR A 482 -15.77 3.67 -1.79
C THR A 482 -16.20 3.14 -3.16
N LEU A 483 -15.43 3.40 -4.23
CA LEU A 483 -15.73 2.89 -5.57
C LEU A 483 -15.84 1.36 -5.59
N LEU A 484 -14.85 0.67 -5.03
CA LEU A 484 -14.81 -0.80 -4.99
C LEU A 484 -15.94 -1.36 -4.12
N SER A 485 -16.27 -0.70 -3.01
CA SER A 485 -17.37 -1.10 -2.13
C SER A 485 -18.73 -0.95 -2.82
N LEU A 486 -18.97 0.18 -3.49
CA LEU A 486 -20.19 0.40 -4.24
C LEU A 486 -20.34 -0.57 -5.42
N SER A 487 -19.22 -0.94 -6.05
CA SER A 487 -19.21 -1.93 -7.14
C SER A 487 -19.64 -3.32 -6.67
N LEU A 488 -19.14 -3.73 -5.50
CA LEU A 488 -19.56 -4.99 -4.86
C LEU A 488 -21.04 -4.95 -4.46
N LEU A 489 -21.50 -3.82 -3.89
CA LEU A 489 -22.90 -3.64 -3.50
C LEU A 489 -23.83 -3.71 -4.71
N GLN A 490 -23.49 -3.00 -5.79
CA GLN A 490 -24.25 -3.00 -7.04
C GLN A 490 -24.32 -4.41 -7.65
N SER A 491 -23.20 -5.14 -7.67
CA SER A 491 -23.16 -6.52 -8.20
C SER A 491 -24.02 -7.48 -7.38
N ARG A 492 -24.02 -7.33 -6.05
CA ARG A 492 -24.88 -8.11 -5.16
C ARG A 492 -26.35 -7.79 -5.36
N TYR A 493 -26.67 -6.51 -5.58
CA TYR A 493 -28.03 -6.07 -5.88
C TYR A 493 -28.54 -6.70 -7.18
N GLU A 494 -27.72 -6.71 -8.24
CA GLU A 494 -28.07 -7.36 -9.52
C GLU A 494 -28.22 -8.87 -9.40
N ASP A 495 -27.29 -9.55 -8.69
CA ASP A 495 -27.42 -10.99 -8.43
C ASP A 495 -28.73 -11.30 -7.69
N TYR A 496 -29.09 -10.51 -6.67
CA TYR A 496 -30.33 -10.66 -5.91
C TYR A 496 -31.57 -10.41 -6.79
N TYR A 497 -31.57 -9.31 -7.55
CA TYR A 497 -32.68 -8.98 -8.45
C TYR A 497 -32.88 -10.06 -9.52
N PHE A 498 -31.79 -10.58 -10.10
CA PHE A 498 -31.84 -11.66 -11.08
C PHE A 498 -32.47 -12.93 -10.49
N GLN A 499 -32.12 -13.29 -9.25
CA GLN A 499 -32.66 -14.46 -8.56
C GLN A 499 -34.16 -14.33 -8.26
N HIS A 500 -34.61 -13.14 -7.87
CA HIS A 500 -35.99 -12.87 -7.45
C HIS A 500 -36.88 -12.26 -8.55
N ARG A 501 -36.38 -12.18 -9.79
CA ARG A 501 -37.07 -11.51 -10.90
C ARG A 501 -38.49 -12.05 -11.15
N ALA A 502 -38.70 -13.35 -11.00
CA ALA A 502 -40.01 -13.98 -11.17
C ALA A 502 -41.00 -13.62 -10.05
N GLU A 503 -40.52 -13.44 -8.82
CA GLU A 503 -41.33 -13.03 -7.67
C GLU A 503 -41.70 -11.54 -7.78
N PHE A 504 -40.77 -10.71 -8.24
CA PHE A 504 -41.06 -9.29 -8.51
C PHE A 504 -42.02 -9.08 -9.68
N ALA A 505 -41.91 -9.89 -10.73
CA ALA A 505 -42.83 -9.81 -11.88
C ALA A 505 -44.25 -10.31 -11.57
N ALA A 506 -44.44 -11.10 -10.49
CA ALA A 506 -45.75 -11.60 -10.06
C ALA A 506 -46.46 -10.67 -9.06
N GLY A 507 -45.76 -9.67 -8.52
CA GLY A 507 -46.27 -8.69 -7.55
C GLY A 507 -46.67 -7.33 -8.14
N THR A 508 -46.49 -7.14 -9.44
CA THR A 508 -46.93 -5.97 -10.25
C THR A 508 -48.00 -6.42 -11.22
#